data_AF-A0A2D6TYS4-F1
#
_entry.id   AF-A0A2D6TYS4-F1
#
_cell.length_a   1.000
_cell.length_b   1.000
_cell.length_c   1.000
_cell.angle_alpha   90.00
_cell.angle_beta   90.00
_cell.angle_gamma   90.00
#
_symmetry.space_group_name_H-M   'P 1'
#
loop_
_entity.id
_entity.type
_entity.pdbx_description
1 polymer ?
#
loop_
_entity_poly.entity_id
_entity_poly.type
_entity_poly.pdbx_seq_one_letter_code
_entity_poly.pdbx_strand_id
1 'polypeptide(L)'
;MYYQKRKMKLRSIKTKKGALELSIGTIVILVLAMSMLILGLVLVRTIFKSATGVVGQLDEGVRQEIKELFVDDDELVLVKLGADKTAEVPADGKTYNVAFGARTIDGTTIDIRDFKYKLSLDDNARDNCVAQFGERIVEDFIIQRIGSRLQFDEFEGDTAFSLIEVQIPEGTSFCTQKIFIDVEDRGDPIGREVFKIEVVRKGVF
;
A
#
# COMPACT_ATOMS: atom_id res chain seq x y z
N MET A 1 -11.04 95.57 -31.56
CA MET A 1 -11.01 94.53 -30.52
C MET A 1 -10.69 93.19 -31.19
N TYR A 2 -9.44 92.74 -31.18
CA TYR A 2 -8.99 91.51 -31.87
C TYR A 2 -8.41 90.54 -30.85
N TYR A 3 -9.01 89.35 -30.72
CA TYR A 3 -8.63 88.32 -29.75
C TYR A 3 -7.80 87.23 -30.44
N GLN A 4 -6.55 87.05 -30.01
CA GLN A 4 -5.57 86.16 -30.63
C GLN A 4 -5.66 84.75 -30.02
N LYS A 5 -6.02 83.75 -30.84
CA LYS A 5 -6.25 82.35 -30.44
C LYS A 5 -4.91 81.59 -30.32
N ARG A 6 -4.50 81.19 -29.10
CA ARG A 6 -3.36 80.28 -28.87
C ARG A 6 -3.72 78.84 -29.30
N LYS A 7 -2.93 78.24 -30.20
CA LYS A 7 -2.98 76.80 -30.54
C LYS A 7 -2.20 75.99 -29.51
N MET A 8 -2.86 75.10 -28.77
CA MET A 8 -2.20 74.04 -27.97
C MET A 8 -2.06 72.78 -28.83
N LYS A 9 -0.82 72.31 -29.01
CA LYS A 9 -0.46 71.08 -29.74
C LYS A 9 -0.54 69.90 -28.76
N LEU A 10 -1.54 69.04 -28.90
CA LEU A 10 -1.65 67.80 -28.12
C LEU A 10 -0.65 66.77 -28.66
N ARG A 11 0.28 66.29 -27.81
CA ARG A 11 1.17 65.17 -28.12
C ARG A 11 0.41 63.84 -28.00
N SER A 12 0.49 63.03 -29.05
CA SER A 12 -0.11 61.70 -29.14
C SER A 12 0.63 60.68 -28.26
N ILE A 13 -0.10 59.98 -27.38
CA ILE A 13 0.42 58.89 -26.54
C ILE A 13 0.35 57.58 -27.34
N LYS A 14 1.39 57.27 -28.12
CA LYS A 14 1.54 55.99 -28.83
C LYS A 14 2.40 54.99 -28.01
N THR A 15 1.90 54.48 -26.88
CA THR A 15 2.63 53.43 -26.11
C THR A 15 1.76 52.45 -25.30
N LYS A 16 0.46 52.30 -25.57
CA LYS A 16 -0.42 51.44 -24.74
C LYS A 16 -0.47 49.96 -25.12
N LYS A 17 0.04 49.55 -26.29
CA LYS A 17 -0.08 48.16 -26.78
C LYS A 17 0.95 47.21 -26.15
N GLY A 18 2.22 47.59 -26.08
CA GLY A 18 3.27 46.71 -25.54
C GLY A 18 3.14 46.40 -24.04
N ALA A 19 2.58 47.33 -23.26
CA ALA A 19 2.33 47.09 -21.84
C ALA A 19 1.21 46.05 -21.59
N LEU A 20 0.22 45.97 -22.49
CA LEU A 20 -0.87 44.99 -22.38
C LEU A 20 -0.39 43.57 -22.69
N GLU A 21 0.42 43.39 -23.73
CA GLU A 21 0.97 42.08 -24.10
C GLU A 21 1.87 41.50 -22.99
N LEU A 22 2.68 42.35 -22.34
CA LEU A 22 3.52 41.92 -21.23
C LEU A 22 2.70 41.53 -19.99
N SER A 23 1.57 42.21 -19.73
CA SER A 23 0.67 41.84 -18.61
C SER A 23 -0.11 40.54 -18.85
N ILE A 24 -0.42 40.22 -20.11
CA ILE A 24 -1.11 38.97 -20.46
C ILE A 24 -0.15 37.79 -20.32
N GLY A 25 1.10 37.93 -20.77
CA GLY A 25 2.11 36.89 -20.67
C GLY A 25 2.36 36.46 -19.23
N THR A 26 2.47 37.40 -18.29
CA THR A 26 2.72 37.09 -16.87
C THR A 26 1.52 36.40 -16.21
N ILE A 27 0.29 36.78 -16.55
CA ILE A 27 -0.92 36.14 -16.02
C ILE A 27 -0.98 34.68 -16.48
N VAL A 28 -0.70 34.40 -17.76
CA VAL A 28 -0.71 33.03 -18.28
C VAL A 28 0.33 32.15 -17.57
N ILE A 29 1.53 32.67 -17.35
CA ILE A 29 2.60 31.93 -16.64
C ILE A 29 2.19 31.61 -15.20
N LEU A 30 1.58 32.56 -14.49
CA LEU A 30 1.11 32.34 -13.12
C LEU A 30 0.02 31.25 -13.05
N VAL A 31 -0.93 31.27 -13.98
CA VAL A 31 -2.01 30.27 -14.03
C VAL A 31 -1.45 28.88 -14.33
N LEU A 32 -0.49 28.77 -15.26
CA LEU A 32 0.18 27.50 -15.56
C LEU A 32 0.99 26.97 -14.37
N ALA A 33 1.67 27.83 -13.63
CA ALA A 33 2.41 27.42 -12.44
C ALA A 33 1.49 26.87 -11.34
N MET A 34 0.34 27.53 -11.09
CA MET A 34 -0.62 27.07 -10.09
C MET A 34 -1.29 25.76 -10.49
N SER A 35 -1.61 25.56 -11.78
CA SER A 35 -2.21 24.31 -12.25
C SER A 35 -1.24 23.13 -12.16
N MET A 36 0.04 23.32 -12.51
CA MET A 36 1.07 22.29 -12.35
C MET A 36 1.31 21.91 -10.89
N LEU A 37 1.29 22.87 -9.97
CA LEU A 37 1.43 22.60 -8.53
C LEU A 37 0.28 21.73 -7.99
N ILE A 38 -0.96 22.07 -8.33
CA ILE A 38 -2.15 21.33 -7.89
C ILE A 38 -2.12 19.91 -8.46
N LEU A 39 -1.84 19.75 -9.76
CA LEU A 39 -1.74 18.43 -10.39
C LEU A 39 -0.62 17.58 -9.79
N GLY A 40 0.54 18.17 -9.49
CA GLY A 40 1.64 17.48 -8.80
C GLY A 40 1.22 16.95 -7.43
N LEU A 41 0.53 17.77 -6.62
CA LEU A 41 0.05 17.34 -5.31
C LEU A 41 -1.04 16.27 -5.40
N VAL A 42 -1.93 16.35 -6.40
CA VAL A 42 -2.96 15.33 -6.64
C VAL A 42 -2.30 14.01 -7.03
N LEU A 43 -1.33 14.03 -7.93
CA LEU A 43 -0.62 12.83 -8.38
C LEU A 43 0.14 12.16 -7.22
N VAL A 44 0.86 12.94 -6.41
CA VAL A 44 1.54 12.44 -5.21
C VAL A 44 0.55 11.83 -4.21
N ARG A 45 -0.60 12.51 -3.97
CA ARG A 45 -1.67 11.97 -3.11
C ARG A 45 -2.27 10.68 -3.68
N THR A 46 -2.44 10.57 -4.99
CA THR A 46 -2.98 9.37 -5.64
C THR A 46 -2.01 8.19 -5.52
N ILE A 47 -0.70 8.41 -5.71
CA ILE A 47 0.30 7.35 -5.54
C ILE A 47 0.34 6.86 -4.08
N PHE A 48 0.37 7.78 -3.11
CA PHE A 48 0.38 7.39 -1.70
C PHE A 48 -0.93 6.75 -1.25
N LYS A 49 -2.08 7.19 -1.77
CA LYS A 49 -3.36 6.51 -1.50
C LYS A 49 -3.48 5.16 -2.18
N SER A 50 -2.95 4.98 -3.39
CA SER A 50 -2.95 3.67 -4.06
C SER A 50 -1.98 2.68 -3.39
N ALA A 51 -0.89 3.15 -2.80
CA ALA A 51 0.01 2.32 -2.00
C ALA A 51 -0.57 1.89 -0.64
N THR A 52 -1.61 2.58 -0.15
CA THR A 52 -2.30 2.26 1.11
C THR A 52 -3.78 1.95 0.87
N GLY A 53 -4.11 1.49 -0.34
CA GLY A 53 -5.44 1.61 -0.93
C GLY A 53 -6.26 0.33 -0.99
N VAL A 54 -5.98 -0.67 -0.16
CA VAL A 54 -6.92 -1.74 0.20
C VAL A 54 -6.74 -2.04 1.68
N VAL A 55 -6.95 -1.04 2.54
CA VAL A 55 -7.24 -1.33 3.95
C VAL A 55 -8.68 -1.85 3.97
N GLY A 56 -8.84 -3.14 3.68
CA GLY A 56 -10.00 -3.85 4.17
C GLY A 56 -9.93 -3.79 5.68
N GLN A 57 -10.81 -3.00 6.31
CA GLN A 57 -10.96 -3.04 7.76
C GLN A 57 -11.09 -4.52 8.16
N LEU A 58 -10.22 -4.97 9.06
CA LEU A 58 -10.34 -6.29 9.62
C LEU A 58 -11.65 -6.35 10.38
N ASP A 59 -12.53 -7.26 9.97
CA ASP A 59 -13.81 -7.44 10.64
C ASP A 59 -13.58 -7.72 12.13
N GLU A 60 -14.43 -7.13 12.99
CA GLU A 60 -14.29 -7.26 14.45
C GLU A 60 -14.32 -8.73 14.88
N GLY A 61 -15.08 -9.59 14.17
CA GLY A 61 -15.10 -11.03 14.42
C GLY A 61 -13.74 -11.68 14.18
N VAL A 62 -13.08 -11.36 13.06
CA VAL A 62 -11.74 -11.90 12.75
C VAL A 62 -10.72 -11.46 13.80
N ARG A 63 -10.78 -10.20 14.25
CA ARG A 63 -9.91 -9.69 15.32
C ARG A 63 -10.15 -10.42 16.63
N GLN A 64 -11.41 -10.59 17.02
CA GLN A 64 -11.74 -11.30 18.25
C GLN A 64 -11.25 -12.75 18.21
N GLU A 65 -11.44 -13.45 17.10
CA GLU A 65 -10.97 -14.82 16.98
C GLU A 65 -9.43 -14.92 17.00
N ILE A 66 -8.69 -13.95 16.45
CA ILE A 66 -7.22 -13.90 16.58
C ILE A 66 -6.80 -13.68 18.04
N LYS A 67 -7.50 -12.80 18.77
CA LYS A 67 -7.23 -12.58 20.21
C LYS A 67 -7.50 -13.81 21.04
N GLU A 68 -8.58 -14.53 20.76
CA GLU A 68 -8.89 -15.78 21.44
C GLU A 68 -7.76 -16.80 21.24
N LEU A 69 -7.22 -16.92 20.01
CA LEU A 69 -6.06 -17.77 19.75
C LEU A 69 -4.82 -17.34 20.54
N PHE A 70 -4.59 -16.04 20.81
CA PHE A 70 -3.49 -15.58 21.66
C PHE A 70 -3.67 -15.86 23.16
N VAL A 71 -4.91 -16.11 23.61
CA VAL A 71 -5.18 -16.52 24.99
C VAL A 71 -4.93 -18.01 25.17
N ASP A 72 -5.25 -18.79 24.14
CA ASP A 72 -5.11 -20.25 24.17
C ASP A 72 -3.68 -20.72 23.84
N ASP A 73 -2.97 -19.99 22.97
CA ASP A 73 -1.59 -20.25 22.59
C ASP A 73 -0.60 -19.22 23.19
N ASP A 74 0.51 -19.71 23.73
CA ASP A 74 1.62 -18.88 24.19
C ASP A 74 2.43 -18.25 23.02
N GLU A 75 1.98 -18.40 21.78
CA GLU A 75 2.64 -17.88 20.59
C GLU A 75 2.59 -16.34 20.52
N LEU A 76 3.63 -15.74 19.93
CA LEU A 76 3.74 -14.28 19.78
C LEU A 76 3.25 -13.78 18.43
N VAL A 77 3.11 -14.68 17.45
CA VAL A 77 2.65 -14.39 16.09
C VAL A 77 1.71 -15.52 15.70
N LEU A 78 0.52 -15.19 15.20
CA LEU A 78 -0.52 -16.16 14.86
C LEU A 78 -1.12 -15.85 13.51
N VAL A 79 -1.36 -16.88 12.71
CA VAL A 79 -2.06 -16.77 11.43
C VAL A 79 -3.44 -17.39 11.56
N LYS A 80 -4.46 -16.65 11.11
CA LYS A 80 -5.85 -17.07 11.12
C LYS A 80 -6.15 -18.02 9.96
N LEU A 81 -5.75 -19.27 10.10
CA LEU A 81 -6.02 -20.36 9.16
C LEU A 81 -6.38 -21.64 9.91
N GLY A 82 -6.73 -22.70 9.17
CA GLY A 82 -6.92 -24.04 9.73
C GLY A 82 -5.64 -24.59 10.38
N ALA A 83 -5.76 -25.75 11.03
CA ALA A 83 -4.67 -26.39 11.78
C ALA A 83 -3.42 -26.69 10.94
N ASP A 84 -3.56 -26.83 9.62
CA ASP A 84 -2.48 -27.09 8.68
C ASP A 84 -1.82 -25.80 8.13
N LYS A 85 -2.33 -24.64 8.55
CA LYS A 85 -1.95 -23.29 8.11
C LYS A 85 -1.92 -23.17 6.58
N THR A 86 -2.87 -23.82 5.89
CA THR A 86 -3.01 -23.78 4.43
C THR A 86 -4.20 -22.91 4.01
N ALA A 87 -3.99 -22.02 3.06
CA ALA A 87 -5.01 -21.24 2.39
C ALA A 87 -5.19 -21.77 0.95
N GLU A 88 -6.37 -22.31 0.65
CA GLU A 88 -6.74 -22.68 -0.71
C GLU A 88 -7.16 -21.43 -1.49
N VAL A 89 -6.35 -21.01 -2.46
CA VAL A 89 -6.57 -19.78 -3.22
C VAL A 89 -6.90 -20.11 -4.68
N PRO A 90 -8.12 -19.83 -5.15
CA PRO A 90 -8.48 -20.04 -6.55
C PRO A 90 -7.69 -19.13 -7.49
N ALA A 91 -7.23 -19.69 -8.61
CA ALA A 91 -6.65 -18.92 -9.72
C ALA A 91 -7.74 -18.19 -10.53
N ASP A 92 -8.49 -17.28 -9.90
CA ASP A 92 -9.60 -16.52 -10.50
C ASP A 92 -9.34 -14.99 -10.55
N GLY A 93 -8.12 -14.56 -10.25
CA GLY A 93 -7.72 -13.15 -10.27
C GLY A 93 -8.32 -12.30 -9.17
N LYS A 94 -9.09 -12.86 -8.22
CA LYS A 94 -9.57 -12.11 -7.06
C LYS A 94 -8.56 -12.10 -5.93
N THR A 95 -8.69 -11.10 -5.07
CA THR A 95 -7.92 -11.01 -3.84
C THR A 95 -8.48 -11.97 -2.80
N TYR A 96 -7.59 -12.77 -2.22
CA TYR A 96 -7.80 -13.61 -1.06
C TYR A 96 -7.03 -13.03 0.12
N ASN A 97 -7.68 -12.92 1.28
CA ASN A 97 -7.11 -12.27 2.45
C ASN A 97 -6.75 -13.31 3.51
N VAL A 98 -5.48 -13.32 3.94
CA VAL A 98 -4.99 -14.11 5.07
C VAL A 98 -4.75 -13.15 6.24
N ALA A 99 -5.54 -13.29 7.31
CA ALA A 99 -5.37 -12.47 8.50
C ALA A 99 -4.30 -13.06 9.43
N PHE A 100 -3.51 -12.21 10.04
CA PHE A 100 -2.58 -12.60 11.09
C PHE A 100 -2.46 -11.51 12.15
N GLY A 101 -2.00 -11.92 13.33
CA GLY A 101 -1.72 -11.01 14.43
C GLY A 101 -0.35 -11.27 15.03
N ALA A 102 0.15 -10.30 15.78
CA ALA A 102 1.34 -10.43 16.60
C ALA A 102 1.21 -9.63 17.88
N ARG A 103 1.81 -10.10 18.98
CA ARG A 103 1.82 -9.42 20.29
C ARG A 103 3.24 -9.11 20.75
N THR A 104 3.39 -8.10 21.60
CA THR A 104 4.68 -7.81 22.22
C THR A 104 5.07 -8.88 23.24
N ILE A 105 6.38 -9.10 23.41
CA ILE A 105 6.92 -10.08 24.36
C ILE A 105 6.53 -9.72 25.80
N ASP A 106 6.59 -8.42 26.12
CA ASP A 106 6.44 -7.93 27.49
C ASP A 106 4.98 -7.51 27.82
N GLY A 107 4.03 -7.71 26.90
CA GLY A 107 2.64 -7.25 27.05
C GLY A 107 2.50 -5.73 27.09
N THR A 108 3.51 -5.00 26.62
CA THR A 108 3.51 -3.53 26.57
C THR A 108 2.78 -3.03 25.32
N THR A 109 2.25 -1.81 25.40
CA THR A 109 1.62 -1.17 24.23
C THR A 109 2.63 -0.99 23.08
N ILE A 110 2.17 -1.31 21.88
CA ILE A 110 2.99 -1.26 20.65
C ILE A 110 3.36 0.19 20.26
N ASP A 111 4.63 0.46 19.94
CA ASP A 111 5.03 1.64 19.14
C ASP A 111 5.00 1.29 17.65
N ILE A 112 4.03 1.87 16.94
CA ILE A 112 3.77 1.70 15.50
C ILE A 112 5.03 1.90 14.64
N ARG A 113 6.00 2.72 15.09
CA ARG A 113 7.21 3.01 14.32
C ARG A 113 8.22 1.87 14.33
N ASP A 114 8.18 1.06 15.38
CA ASP A 114 9.19 0.07 15.69
C ASP A 114 8.68 -1.37 15.49
N PHE A 115 7.36 -1.57 15.57
CA PHE A 115 6.71 -2.85 15.37
C PHE A 115 6.36 -3.09 13.91
N LYS A 116 7.09 -4.01 13.28
CA LYS A 116 7.03 -4.26 11.83
C LYS A 116 7.03 -5.73 11.54
N TYR A 117 6.59 -6.10 10.35
CA TYR A 117 6.72 -7.45 9.84
C TYR A 117 7.39 -7.48 8.48
N LYS A 118 7.88 -8.64 8.08
CA LYS A 118 8.48 -8.89 6.78
C LYS A 118 7.97 -10.23 6.26
N LEU A 119 7.56 -10.22 5.01
CA LEU A 119 7.18 -11.43 4.30
C LEU A 119 8.37 -11.97 3.51
N SER A 120 8.57 -13.28 3.53
CA SER A 120 9.54 -13.97 2.68
C SER A 120 8.98 -15.27 2.10
N LEU A 121 9.45 -15.64 0.92
CA LEU A 121 9.06 -16.87 0.24
C LEU A 121 10.04 -17.98 0.60
N ASP A 122 9.54 -19.20 0.80
CA ASP A 122 10.38 -20.39 0.78
C ASP A 122 10.83 -20.67 -0.65
N ASP A 123 12.12 -20.55 -0.92
CA ASP A 123 12.78 -20.81 -2.20
C ASP A 123 13.49 -22.17 -2.23
N ASN A 124 13.53 -22.89 -1.11
CA ASN A 124 14.31 -24.12 -0.96
C ASN A 124 13.56 -25.38 -1.38
N ALA A 125 12.23 -25.31 -1.46
CA ALA A 125 11.40 -26.44 -1.86
C ALA A 125 11.46 -26.66 -3.38
N ARG A 126 11.67 -27.92 -3.81
CA ARG A 126 11.79 -28.28 -5.23
C ARG A 126 10.49 -28.19 -6.02
N ASP A 127 9.36 -28.31 -5.32
CA ASP A 127 8.02 -28.41 -5.90
C ASP A 127 7.09 -27.29 -5.39
N ASN A 128 7.60 -26.06 -5.32
CA ASN A 128 6.81 -24.87 -4.95
C ASN A 128 6.48 -24.00 -6.16
N CYS A 129 5.61 -23.00 -5.95
CA CYS A 129 5.29 -22.04 -7.00
C CYS A 129 6.55 -21.31 -7.52
N VAL A 130 7.53 -21.01 -6.65
CA VAL A 130 8.79 -20.34 -7.03
C VAL A 130 9.61 -21.18 -8.01
N ALA A 131 9.70 -22.50 -7.80
CA ALA A 131 10.41 -23.41 -8.69
C ALA A 131 9.72 -23.53 -10.05
N GLN A 132 8.38 -23.40 -10.09
CA GLN A 132 7.59 -23.54 -11.30
C GLN A 132 7.51 -22.25 -12.14
N PHE A 133 7.33 -21.11 -11.50
CA PHE A 133 7.09 -19.82 -12.17
C PHE A 133 8.24 -18.82 -12.03
N GLY A 134 9.16 -19.06 -11.10
CA GLY A 134 10.22 -18.13 -10.72
C GLY A 134 9.77 -17.17 -9.62
N GLU A 135 10.74 -16.74 -8.81
CA GLU A 135 10.53 -15.91 -7.63
C GLU A 135 9.72 -14.64 -7.93
N ARG A 136 10.10 -13.89 -8.96
CA ARG A 136 9.45 -12.62 -9.32
C ARG A 136 7.95 -12.76 -9.63
N ILE A 137 7.55 -13.84 -10.29
CA ILE A 137 6.13 -14.07 -10.63
C ILE A 137 5.35 -14.39 -9.37
N VAL A 138 5.94 -15.14 -8.45
CA VAL A 138 5.29 -15.53 -7.20
C VAL A 138 5.26 -14.38 -6.19
N GLU A 139 6.27 -13.50 -6.19
CA GLU A 139 6.22 -12.25 -5.44
C GLU A 139 5.02 -11.40 -5.89
N ASP A 140 4.73 -11.34 -7.19
CA ASP A 140 3.57 -10.62 -7.73
C ASP A 140 2.21 -11.24 -7.33
N PHE A 141 2.20 -12.47 -6.80
CA PHE A 141 0.97 -13.06 -6.23
C PHE A 141 0.59 -12.41 -4.90
N ILE A 142 1.52 -11.77 -4.21
CA ILE A 142 1.30 -11.12 -2.92
C ILE A 142 1.32 -9.62 -3.17
N ILE A 143 0.22 -8.93 -2.84
CA ILE A 143 0.10 -7.50 -3.11
C ILE A 143 1.12 -6.72 -2.27
N GLN A 144 1.39 -7.17 -1.04
CA GLN A 144 2.43 -6.63 -0.18
C GLN A 144 3.83 -6.91 -0.73
N ARG A 145 4.72 -5.93 -0.61
CA ARG A 145 6.09 -6.06 -1.10
C ARG A 145 6.92 -7.04 -0.26
N ILE A 146 7.20 -8.21 -0.84
CA ILE A 146 8.09 -9.23 -0.29
C ILE A 146 9.49 -8.66 0.00
N GLY A 147 10.10 -9.13 1.09
CA GLY A 147 11.44 -8.72 1.50
C GLY A 147 11.54 -7.34 2.16
N SER A 148 10.46 -6.54 2.15
CA SER A 148 10.43 -5.22 2.78
C SER A 148 9.85 -5.25 4.19
N ARG A 149 10.20 -4.26 5.01
CA ARG A 149 9.60 -4.07 6.34
C ARG A 149 8.27 -3.33 6.20
N LEU A 150 7.19 -3.99 6.55
CA LEU A 150 5.81 -3.53 6.46
C LEU A 150 5.30 -3.14 7.84
N GLN A 151 4.33 -2.22 7.86
CA GLN A 151 3.60 -1.86 9.06
C GLN A 151 2.33 -2.70 9.14
N PHE A 152 1.88 -2.99 10.35
CA PHE A 152 0.58 -3.58 10.60
C PHE A 152 -0.53 -2.61 10.24
N ASP A 153 -1.69 -3.16 9.86
CA ASP A 153 -2.86 -2.37 9.45
C ASP A 153 -3.58 -1.78 10.67
N GLU A 154 -3.64 -2.55 11.77
CA GLU A 154 -4.37 -2.20 12.98
C GLU A 154 -3.58 -2.57 14.24
N PHE A 155 -3.83 -1.84 15.33
CA PHE A 155 -3.17 -1.99 16.63
C PHE A 155 -4.20 -1.89 17.76
N GLU A 156 -4.09 -2.77 18.74
CA GLU A 156 -4.92 -2.75 19.95
C GLU A 156 -4.13 -3.22 21.16
N GLY A 157 -3.81 -2.28 22.05
CA GLY A 157 -3.02 -2.57 23.25
C GLY A 157 -1.63 -3.08 22.88
N ASP A 158 -1.34 -4.32 23.27
CA ASP A 158 -0.10 -5.05 23.03
C ASP A 158 -0.13 -5.93 21.77
N THR A 159 -1.23 -5.91 21.01
CA THR A 159 -1.45 -6.75 19.83
C THR A 159 -1.61 -5.90 18.56
N ALA A 160 -1.02 -6.34 17.46
CA ALA A 160 -1.20 -5.77 16.13
C ALA A 160 -1.76 -6.79 15.15
N PHE A 161 -2.47 -6.32 14.14
CA PHE A 161 -3.16 -7.15 13.15
C PHE A 161 -2.88 -6.65 11.74
N SER A 162 -2.80 -7.57 10.78
CA SER A 162 -2.66 -7.21 9.38
C SER A 162 -3.25 -8.28 8.47
N LEU A 163 -3.62 -7.86 7.26
CA LEU A 163 -4.07 -8.71 6.18
C LEU A 163 -2.96 -8.89 5.16
N ILE A 164 -2.67 -10.14 4.82
CA ILE A 164 -1.87 -10.48 3.64
C ILE A 164 -2.83 -10.72 2.50
N GLU A 165 -2.64 -10.00 1.41
CA GLU A 165 -3.52 -10.03 0.25
C GLU A 165 -2.83 -10.82 -0.85
N VAL A 166 -3.47 -11.93 -1.23
CA VAL A 166 -2.96 -12.85 -2.25
C VAL A 166 -3.88 -12.77 -3.46
N GLN A 167 -3.33 -12.47 -4.62
CA GLN A 167 -4.04 -12.42 -5.88
C GLN A 167 -3.36 -13.36 -6.88
N ILE A 168 -4.03 -14.47 -7.19
CA ILE A 168 -3.51 -15.45 -8.14
C ILE A 168 -4.07 -15.17 -9.54
N PRO A 169 -3.23 -14.89 -10.55
CA PRO A 169 -3.68 -14.65 -11.91
C PRO A 169 -4.48 -15.83 -12.48
N GLU A 170 -5.47 -15.53 -13.32
CA GLU A 170 -6.23 -16.56 -14.02
C GLU A 170 -5.31 -17.44 -14.87
N GLY A 171 -5.56 -18.74 -14.87
CA GLY A 171 -4.78 -19.71 -15.63
C GLY A 171 -3.49 -20.18 -14.94
N THR A 172 -3.19 -19.69 -13.74
CA THR A 172 -2.11 -20.25 -12.91
C THR A 172 -2.39 -21.73 -12.61
N SER A 173 -1.42 -22.59 -12.90
CA SER A 173 -1.54 -24.02 -12.60
C SER A 173 -1.35 -24.30 -11.11
N PHE A 174 -1.81 -25.48 -10.69
CA PHE A 174 -1.67 -25.94 -9.31
C PHE A 174 -0.21 -25.88 -8.84
N CYS A 175 0.01 -25.24 -7.70
CA CYS A 175 1.28 -25.19 -6.99
C CYS A 175 1.03 -24.83 -5.53
N THR A 176 2.00 -25.14 -4.67
CA THR A 176 1.98 -24.73 -3.26
C THR A 176 3.13 -23.77 -2.99
N GLN A 177 2.90 -22.71 -2.24
CA GLN A 177 3.97 -21.80 -1.81
C GLN A 177 3.89 -21.58 -0.32
N LYS A 178 5.03 -21.74 0.36
CA LYS A 178 5.17 -21.42 1.77
C LYS A 178 5.66 -19.99 1.92
N ILE A 179 5.04 -19.25 2.81
CA ILE A 179 5.31 -17.84 3.10
C ILE A 179 5.62 -17.72 4.57
N PHE A 180 6.73 -17.07 4.89
CA PHE A 180 7.14 -16.76 6.25
C PHE A 180 6.75 -15.32 6.60
N ILE A 181 6.28 -15.15 7.83
CA ILE A 181 5.96 -13.87 8.45
C ILE A 181 6.96 -13.69 9.59
N ASP A 182 7.94 -12.84 9.37
CA ASP A 182 8.90 -12.42 10.39
C ASP A 182 8.40 -11.15 11.06
N VAL A 183 8.27 -11.13 12.39
CA VAL A 183 7.88 -9.94 13.14
C VAL A 183 9.06 -9.42 13.94
N GLU A 184 9.26 -8.11 13.90
CA GLU A 184 10.33 -7.37 14.58
C GLU A 184 9.72 -6.28 15.46
N ASP A 185 10.27 -6.10 16.68
CA ASP A 185 9.99 -4.97 17.57
C ASP A 185 11.30 -4.25 17.88
N ARG A 186 11.38 -2.94 17.57
CA ARG A 186 12.62 -2.13 17.69
C ARG A 186 13.83 -2.72 16.97
N GLY A 187 13.59 -3.56 15.96
CA GLY A 187 14.60 -4.25 15.17
C GLY A 187 15.03 -5.61 15.75
N ASP A 188 14.52 -6.01 16.91
CA ASP A 188 14.73 -7.34 17.47
C ASP A 188 13.64 -8.30 16.96
N PRO A 189 13.99 -9.51 16.49
CA PRO A 189 13.01 -10.48 16.04
C PRO A 189 12.21 -11.00 17.24
N ILE A 190 10.88 -10.87 17.20
CA ILE A 190 10.00 -11.34 18.28
C ILE A 190 9.41 -12.71 17.99
N GLY A 191 9.19 -13.03 16.72
CA GLY A 191 8.54 -14.26 16.33
C GLY A 191 8.53 -14.45 14.82
N ARG A 192 8.39 -15.70 14.43
CA ARG A 192 8.21 -16.11 13.04
C ARG A 192 7.05 -17.06 12.97
N GLU A 193 6.13 -16.78 12.05
CA GLU A 193 5.05 -17.70 11.71
C GLU A 193 5.11 -18.05 10.22
N VAL A 194 4.41 -19.10 9.84
CA VAL A 194 4.39 -19.63 8.49
C VAL A 194 2.98 -20.02 8.06
N PHE A 195 2.66 -19.75 6.80
CA PHE A 195 1.48 -20.31 6.17
C PHE A 195 1.81 -20.79 4.75
N LYS A 196 0.94 -21.64 4.22
CA LYS A 196 1.01 -22.17 2.87
C LYS A 196 -0.16 -21.62 2.07
N ILE A 197 0.10 -21.16 0.85
CA ILE A 197 -0.94 -20.98 -0.16
C ILE A 197 -0.94 -22.19 -1.07
N GLU A 198 -2.12 -22.71 -1.36
CA GLU A 198 -2.34 -23.78 -2.32
C GLU A 198 -3.19 -23.23 -3.46
N VAL A 199 -2.58 -23.12 -4.64
CA VAL A 199 -3.27 -22.60 -5.83
C VAL A 199 -4.18 -23.69 -6.37
N VAL A 200 -5.48 -23.50 -6.21
CA VAL A 200 -6.49 -24.43 -6.74
C VAL A 200 -7.05 -23.89 -8.06
N ARG A 201 -7.38 -24.79 -8.98
CA ARG A 201 -8.13 -24.40 -10.18
C ARG A 201 -9.51 -23.92 -9.75
N LYS A 202 -10.03 -22.89 -10.43
CA LYS A 202 -11.43 -22.47 -10.29
C LYS A 202 -12.34 -23.68 -10.54
N GLY A 203 -12.85 -24.27 -9.47
CA GLY A 203 -13.77 -25.39 -9.53
C GLY A 203 -15.07 -24.94 -10.17
N VAL A 204 -15.47 -25.61 -11.25
CA VAL A 204 -16.85 -25.58 -11.74
C VAL A 204 -17.63 -26.49 -10.79
N PHE A 205 -18.08 -25.96 -9.66
CA PHE A 205 -19.10 -26.60 -8.83
C PHE A 205 -20.46 -25.96 -9.13
#